data_AF-A0A1M7KC27-F1
#
_entry.id   AF-A0A1M7KC27-F1
#
_cell.length_a   1.000
_cell.length_b   1.000
_cell.length_c   1.000
_cell.angle_alpha   90.00
_cell.angle_beta   90.00
_cell.angle_gamma   90.00
#
_symmetry.space_group_name_H-M   'P 1'
#
loop_
_entity.id
_entity.type
_entity.pdbx_description
1 polymer ?
#
loop_
_entity_poly.entity_id
_entity_poly.type
_entity_poly.pdbx_seq_one_letter_code
_entity_poly.pdbx_strand_id
1 'polypeptide(L)'
;MERKTNKIKRIRGYALVMVFAGLIIMYLGVFFRETPWLFGLFILAGFIPLGFSVIIYFWVGMVSTRIITVECPNCERPTKFLGRVDYCYFCKEPLTIDKELEGEEFNLDYNVQHRRDAFVARKKQKEDQ
;
A
#
# COMPACT_ATOMS: atom_id res chain seq x y z
N MET A 1 20.72 -1.38 -5.70
CA MET A 1 19.50 -1.86 -5.02
C MET A 1 18.33 -0.99 -5.46
N GLU A 2 17.61 -1.39 -6.50
CA GLU A 2 16.41 -0.66 -6.94
C GLU A 2 15.35 -0.80 -5.84
N ARG A 3 15.29 0.18 -4.94
CA ARG A 3 14.22 0.28 -3.94
C ARG A 3 12.96 0.64 -4.71
N LYS A 4 12.25 -0.36 -5.26
CA LYS A 4 10.84 -0.21 -5.64
C LYS A 4 10.08 0.17 -4.38
N THR A 5 9.97 1.47 -4.14
CA THR A 5 9.19 2.03 -3.05
C THR A 5 7.79 1.46 -3.18
N ASN A 6 7.42 0.62 -2.21
CA ASN A 6 6.16 -0.08 -2.15
C ASN A 6 5.02 0.91 -2.47
N LYS A 7 4.27 0.70 -3.56
CA LYS A 7 3.24 1.64 -4.05
C LYS A 7 2.27 2.05 -2.93
N ILE A 8 2.01 1.12 -2.01
CA ILE A 8 1.20 1.30 -0.80
C ILE A 8 1.74 2.40 0.12
N LYS A 9 3.06 2.44 0.39
CA LYS A 9 3.67 3.49 1.22
C LYS A 9 3.50 4.88 0.58
N ARG A 10 3.58 4.95 -0.75
CA ARG A 10 3.45 6.20 -1.49
C ARG A 10 2.03 6.78 -1.43
N ILE A 11 1.01 5.92 -1.56
CA ILE A 11 -0.40 6.33 -1.48
C ILE A 11 -0.73 6.96 -0.12
N ARG A 12 -0.27 6.32 0.99
CA ARG A 12 -0.45 6.88 2.34
C ARG A 12 0.23 8.24 2.50
N GLY A 13 1.44 8.39 1.95
CA GLY A 13 2.16 9.66 1.96
C GLY A 13 1.42 10.78 1.23
N TYR A 14 0.88 10.51 0.04
CA TYR A 14 0.09 11.50 -0.72
C TYR A 14 -1.15 11.96 0.04
N ALA A 15 -1.86 11.03 0.70
CA ALA A 15 -3.04 11.36 1.48
C ALA A 15 -2.71 12.32 2.65
N LEU A 16 -1.59 12.09 3.34
CA LEU A 16 -1.12 12.95 4.42
C LEU A 16 -0.77 14.36 3.91
N VAL A 17 -0.11 14.48 2.76
CA VAL A 17 0.23 15.78 2.16
C VAL A 17 -1.02 16.57 1.77
N MET A 18 -2.06 15.91 1.24
CA MET A 18 -3.32 16.58 0.90
C MET A 18 -4.04 17.18 2.12
N VAL A 19 -3.98 16.52 3.28
CA VAL A 19 -4.54 17.05 4.53
C VAL A 19 -3.84 18.36 4.91
N PHE A 20 -2.51 18.39 4.86
CA PHE A 20 -1.74 19.60 5.16
C PHE A 20 -2.01 20.71 4.15
N ALA A 21 -2.12 20.39 2.86
CA ALA A 21 -2.48 21.36 1.83
C ALA A 21 -3.87 21.98 2.11
N GLY A 22 -4.86 21.16 2.46
CA GLY A 22 -6.19 21.64 2.83
C GLY A 22 -6.18 22.55 4.06
N LEU A 23 -5.44 22.16 5.11
CA LEU A 23 -5.30 22.95 6.33
C LEU A 23 -4.65 24.32 6.06
N ILE A 24 -3.61 24.36 5.24
CA ILE A 24 -2.92 25.61 4.86
C ILE A 24 -3.87 26.51 4.08
N ILE A 25 -4.62 25.99 3.11
CA ILE A 25 -5.59 26.76 2.33
C ILE A 25 -6.68 27.35 3.24
N MET A 26 -7.21 26.56 4.18
CA MET A 26 -8.20 27.06 5.14
C MET A 26 -7.61 28.15 6.05
N TYR A 27 -6.39 27.98 6.52
CA TYR A 27 -5.71 28.95 7.37
C TYR A 27 -5.46 30.28 6.64
N LEU A 28 -5.04 30.22 5.37
CA LEU A 28 -4.89 31.42 4.53
C LEU A 28 -6.21 32.17 4.36
N GLY A 29 -7.34 31.45 4.31
CA GLY A 29 -8.67 32.06 4.28
C GLY A 29 -8.98 32.96 5.47
N VAL A 30 -8.46 32.64 6.66
CA VAL A 30 -8.72 33.40 7.90
C VAL A 30 -8.18 34.84 7.83
N PHE A 31 -7.14 35.09 7.05
CA PHE A 31 -6.61 36.44 6.85
C PHE A 31 -7.59 37.36 6.11
N PHE A 32 -8.50 36.81 5.29
CA PHE A 32 -9.47 37.56 4.49
C PHE A 32 -10.86 37.65 5.15
N ARG A 33 -10.91 37.54 6.49
CA ARG A 33 -12.12 37.60 7.32
C ARG A 33 -12.98 38.84 7.14
N GLU A 34 -12.43 39.94 6.65
CA GLU A 34 -13.17 41.20 6.41
C GLU A 34 -14.09 41.12 5.17
N THR A 35 -13.79 40.21 4.24
CA THR A 35 -14.55 40.00 3.01
C THR A 35 -15.26 38.63 3.05
N PRO A 36 -16.56 38.57 3.38
CA PRO A 36 -17.28 37.31 3.62
C PRO A 36 -17.25 36.35 2.43
N TRP A 37 -17.33 36.88 1.20
CA TRP A 37 -17.32 36.08 -0.02
C TRP A 37 -15.98 35.36 -0.23
N LEU A 38 -14.87 36.07 -0.01
CA LEU A 38 -13.53 35.51 -0.20
C LEU A 38 -13.21 34.49 0.91
N PHE A 39 -13.60 34.78 2.15
CA PHE A 39 -13.48 33.83 3.26
C PHE A 39 -14.22 32.52 2.97
N GLY A 40 -15.48 32.59 2.50
CA GLY A 40 -16.27 31.41 2.14
C GLY A 40 -15.63 30.57 1.05
N LEU A 41 -15.05 31.20 0.02
CA LEU A 41 -14.38 30.50 -1.07
C LEU A 41 -13.15 29.71 -0.60
N PHE A 42 -12.32 30.30 0.27
CA PHE A 42 -11.13 29.61 0.82
C PHE A 42 -11.49 28.44 1.72
N ILE A 43 -12.55 28.56 2.54
CA ILE A 43 -13.06 27.46 3.36
C ILE A 43 -13.58 26.32 2.47
N LEU A 44 -14.41 26.63 1.46
CA LEU A 44 -14.95 25.64 0.54
C LEU A 44 -13.83 24.94 -0.26
N ALA A 45 -12.88 25.72 -0.76
CA ALA A 45 -11.72 25.23 -1.50
C ALA A 45 -10.82 24.33 -0.63
N GLY A 46 -10.63 24.65 0.65
CA GLY A 46 -9.86 23.84 1.60
C GLY A 46 -10.57 22.56 2.04
N PHE A 47 -11.90 22.53 1.98
CA PHE A 47 -12.69 21.34 2.29
C PHE A 47 -12.57 20.24 1.23
N ILE A 48 -12.39 20.62 -0.05
CA ILE A 48 -12.21 19.68 -1.17
C ILE A 48 -11.02 18.72 -0.96
N PRO A 49 -9.78 19.18 -0.74
CA PRO A 49 -8.63 18.30 -0.52
C PRO A 49 -8.77 17.50 0.78
N LEU A 50 -9.44 18.04 1.79
CA LEU A 50 -9.70 17.32 3.04
C LEU A 50 -10.65 16.14 2.81
N GLY A 51 -11.78 16.35 2.11
CA GLY A 51 -12.70 15.29 1.75
C GLY A 51 -12.05 14.23 0.85
N PHE A 52 -11.26 14.65 -0.13
CA PHE A 52 -10.54 13.73 -1.01
C PHE A 52 -9.51 12.87 -0.24
N SER A 53 -8.87 13.41 0.79
CA SER A 53 -7.95 12.65 1.63
C SER A 53 -8.64 11.49 2.38
N VAL A 54 -9.88 11.71 2.85
CA VAL A 54 -10.67 10.69 3.54
C VAL A 54 -11.01 9.55 2.59
N ILE A 55 -11.37 9.87 1.33
CA ILE A 55 -11.64 8.86 0.31
C ILE A 55 -10.39 8.00 0.07
N ILE A 56 -9.22 8.60 -0.14
CA ILE A 56 -7.98 7.83 -0.34
C ILE A 56 -7.68 6.93 0.87
N TYR A 57 -7.79 7.47 2.09
CA TYR A 57 -7.54 6.70 3.31
C TYR A 57 -8.53 5.55 3.48
N PHE A 58 -9.81 5.78 3.15
CA PHE A 58 -10.84 4.75 3.18
C PHE A 58 -10.52 3.59 2.24
N TRP A 59 -10.13 3.89 0.99
CA TRP A 59 -9.72 2.88 0.02
C TRP A 59 -8.47 2.11 0.48
N VAL A 60 -7.48 2.79 1.05
CA VAL A 60 -6.30 2.13 1.63
C VAL A 60 -6.67 1.25 2.82
N GLY A 61 -7.62 1.68 3.65
CA GLY A 61 -8.18 0.91 4.76
C GLY A 61 -8.82 -0.39 4.28
N MET A 62 -9.64 -0.33 3.22
CA MET A 62 -10.23 -1.53 2.61
C MET A 62 -9.20 -2.50 2.04
N VAL A 63 -8.06 -2.03 1.55
CA VAL A 63 -6.97 -2.93 1.12
C VAL A 63 -6.33 -3.63 2.32
N SER A 64 -6.26 -2.98 3.48
CA SER A 64 -5.63 -3.54 4.68
C SER A 64 -6.45 -4.66 5.35
N THR A 65 -7.74 -4.79 5.06
CA THR A 65 -8.59 -5.85 5.65
C THR A 65 -8.52 -7.17 4.87
N ARG A 66 -7.92 -7.17 3.67
CA ARG A 66 -7.79 -8.35 2.79
C ARG A 66 -6.56 -9.22 3.10
N ILE A 67 -5.90 -8.97 4.23
CA ILE A 67 -4.70 -9.68 4.65
C ILE A 67 -5.07 -11.05 5.23
N ILE A 68 -4.50 -12.09 4.64
CA ILE A 68 -4.67 -13.48 5.10
C ILE A 68 -3.70 -13.72 6.27
N THR A 69 -4.20 -14.34 7.34
CA THR A 69 -3.42 -14.82 8.47
C THR A 69 -3.08 -16.29 8.26
N VAL A 70 -1.80 -16.65 8.30
CA VAL A 70 -1.38 -18.07 8.39
C VAL A 70 -0.41 -18.27 9.53
N GLU A 71 -0.33 -19.50 10.02
CA GLU A 71 0.67 -19.91 11.01
C GLU A 71 1.99 -20.22 10.32
N CYS A 72 3.08 -19.64 10.81
CA CYS A 72 4.41 -19.90 10.26
C CYS A 72 4.91 -21.28 10.68
N PRO A 73 5.41 -22.14 9.76
CA PRO A 73 5.83 -23.50 10.09
C PRO A 73 7.09 -23.57 10.97
N ASN A 74 7.88 -22.51 11.06
CA ASN A 74 9.10 -22.48 11.89
C ASN A 74 8.82 -21.95 13.30
N CYS A 75 7.95 -20.94 13.45
CA CYS A 75 7.75 -20.28 14.74
C CYS A 75 6.33 -20.39 15.31
N GLU A 76 5.41 -21.09 14.64
CA GLU A 76 4.03 -21.42 15.06
C GLU A 76 3.17 -20.22 15.48
N ARG A 77 3.65 -19.00 15.18
CA ARG A 77 2.95 -17.76 15.45
C ARG A 77 2.09 -17.35 14.25
N PRO A 78 0.90 -16.79 14.48
CA PRO A 78 0.07 -16.26 13.43
C PRO A 78 0.73 -15.04 12.80
N THR A 79 0.93 -15.08 11.48
CA THR A 79 1.57 -14.02 10.71
C THR A 79 0.62 -13.52 9.62
N LYS A 80 0.67 -12.21 9.38
CA LYS A 80 -0.17 -11.50 8.41
C LYS A 80 0.65 -11.20 7.17
N PHE A 81 0.20 -11.66 5.99
CA PHE A 81 0.86 -11.34 4.72
C PHE A 81 0.23 -10.13 4.04
N LEU A 82 1.06 -9.23 3.53
CA LEU A 82 0.58 -8.13 2.69
C LEU A 82 0.52 -8.56 1.22
N GLY A 83 1.31 -9.55 0.83
CA GLY A 83 1.40 -10.14 -0.50
C GLY A 83 1.29 -11.67 -0.51
N ARG A 84 1.69 -12.30 -1.62
CA ARG A 84 1.80 -13.77 -1.71
C ARG A 84 3.12 -14.32 -1.18
N VAL A 85 4.14 -13.46 -1.15
CA VAL A 85 5.50 -13.76 -0.72
C VAL A 85 5.94 -12.61 0.18
N ASP A 86 6.15 -12.88 1.46
CA ASP A 86 6.67 -11.91 2.44
C ASP A 86 7.56 -12.64 3.46
N TYR A 87 8.30 -11.88 4.24
CA TYR A 87 9.01 -12.40 5.41
C TYR A 87 8.06 -12.54 6.60
N CYS A 88 8.24 -13.58 7.41
CA CYS A 88 7.59 -13.67 8.71
C CYS A 88 8.00 -12.48 9.59
N TYR A 89 7.03 -11.80 10.23
CA TYR A 89 7.34 -10.65 11.10
C TYR A 89 8.18 -11.02 12.33
N PHE A 90 8.08 -12.27 12.81
CA PHE A 90 8.75 -12.74 14.02
C PHE A 90 10.13 -13.36 13.75
N CYS A 91 10.19 -14.42 12.94
CA CYS A 91 11.45 -15.12 12.63
C CYS A 91 12.20 -14.55 11.43
N LYS A 92 11.59 -13.62 10.66
CA LYS A 92 12.14 -13.03 9.42
C LYS A 92 12.53 -14.05 8.34
N GLU A 93 11.97 -15.25 8.43
CA GLU A 93 12.20 -16.27 7.43
C GLU A 93 11.34 -16.00 6.19
N PRO A 94 11.89 -16.20 4.98
CA PRO A 94 11.13 -16.13 3.74
C PRO A 94 9.99 -17.15 3.75
N LEU A 95 8.76 -16.69 3.53
CA LEU A 95 7.59 -17.57 3.51
C LEU A 95 6.77 -17.30 2.24
N THR A 96 6.36 -18.38 1.59
CA THR A 96 5.54 -18.36 0.36
C THR A 96 4.22 -19.08 0.63
N ILE A 97 3.12 -18.57 0.09
CA ILE A 97 1.82 -19.25 0.14
C ILE A 97 1.59 -20.10 -1.13
N ASP A 98 2.26 -19.73 -2.23
CA ASP A 98 2.07 -20.39 -3.53
C ASP A 98 2.94 -21.65 -3.64
N LYS A 99 2.30 -22.81 -3.80
CA LYS A 99 2.96 -24.11 -4.01
C LYS A 99 3.85 -24.14 -5.26
N GLU A 100 3.50 -23.37 -6.30
CA GLU A 100 4.27 -23.31 -7.55
C GLU A 100 5.69 -22.72 -7.34
N LEU A 101 5.92 -21.99 -6.25
CA LEU A 101 7.19 -21.33 -5.91
C LEU A 101 8.00 -22.11 -4.86
N GLU A 102 7.58 -23.31 -4.47
CA GLU A 102 8.36 -24.16 -3.56
C GLU A 102 9.70 -24.56 -4.21
N GLY A 103 10.80 -24.40 -3.45
CA GLY A 103 12.16 -24.73 -3.88
C GLY A 103 12.92 -23.63 -4.60
N GLU A 104 12.30 -22.48 -4.88
CA GLU A 104 12.94 -21.34 -5.55
C GLU A 104 13.56 -20.36 -4.56
N GLU A 105 14.58 -19.60 -4.99
CA GLU A 105 15.12 -18.51 -4.19
C GLU A 105 14.05 -17.43 -3.94
N PHE A 106 13.90 -17.03 -2.68
CA PHE A 106 12.90 -16.07 -2.27
C PHE A 106 13.11 -14.71 -2.95
N ASN A 107 12.06 -14.21 -3.61
CA ASN A 107 12.06 -12.88 -4.20
C ASN A 107 10.73 -12.14 -3.95
N LEU A 108 10.81 -10.91 -3.46
CA LEU A 108 9.66 -10.01 -3.30
C LEU A 108 8.96 -9.69 -4.63
N ASP A 109 9.65 -9.84 -5.76
CA ASP A 109 9.13 -9.56 -7.09
C ASP A 109 8.00 -10.49 -7.52
N TYR A 110 7.87 -11.66 -6.89
CA TYR A 110 6.76 -12.60 -7.10
C TYR A 110 5.40 -12.06 -6.64
N ASN A 111 5.38 -10.98 -5.84
CA ASN A 111 4.14 -10.31 -5.46
C ASN A 111 3.47 -9.55 -6.64
N VAL A 112 4.17 -9.42 -7.77
CA VAL A 112 3.64 -8.79 -8.99
C VAL A 112 3.14 -9.88 -9.95
N GLN A 113 1.82 -9.94 -10.15
CA GLN A 113 1.15 -11.00 -10.92
C GLN A 113 1.80 -11.29 -12.28
N HIS A 114 1.96 -10.29 -13.17
CA HIS A 114 2.53 -10.52 -14.50
C HIS A 114 3.98 -11.05 -14.48
N ARG A 115 4.78 -10.69 -13.46
CA ARG A 115 6.17 -11.17 -13.35
C ARG A 115 6.23 -12.60 -12.86
N ARG A 116 5.37 -12.95 -11.92
CA ARG A 116 5.22 -14.33 -11.44
C ARG A 116 4.71 -15.24 -12.55
N ASP A 117 3.67 -14.85 -13.26
CA ASP A 117 3.07 -15.71 -14.29
C ASP A 117 4.08 -16.01 -15.42
N ALA A 118 4.90 -15.02 -15.79
CA ALA A 118 6.02 -15.21 -16.73
C ALA A 118 7.12 -16.14 -16.17
N PHE A 119 7.41 -16.08 -14.87
CA PHE A 119 8.37 -16.96 -14.21
C PHE A 119 7.87 -18.40 -14.13
N VAL A 120 6.62 -18.60 -13.69
CA VAL A 120 5.98 -19.92 -13.60
C VAL A 120 5.88 -20.56 -14.99
N ALA A 121 5.56 -19.79 -16.04
CA ALA A 121 5.57 -20.29 -17.41
C ALA A 121 6.95 -20.80 -17.85
N ARG A 122 8.03 -20.08 -17.51
CA ARG A 122 9.41 -20.51 -17.77
C ARG A 122 9.80 -21.74 -16.97
N LYS A 123 9.30 -21.89 -15.73
CA LYS A 123 9.54 -23.06 -14.89
C LYS A 123 8.89 -24.31 -15.49
N LYS A 124 7.61 -24.23 -15.87
CA LYS A 124 6.89 -25.32 -16.53
C LYS A 124 7.59 -25.78 -17.82
N GLN A 125 8.03 -24.83 -18.66
CA GLN A 125 8.81 -25.13 -19.87
C GLN A 125 10.12 -25.90 -19.60
N LYS A 126 10.77 -25.70 -18.45
CA LYS A 126 12.00 -26.41 -18.08
C LYS A 126 11.74 -27.77 -17.43
N GLU A 127 10.58 -27.95 -16.80
CA GLU A 127 10.17 -29.24 -16.23
C GLU A 127 9.66 -30.19 -17.32
N ASP A 128 9.07 -29.64 -18.40
CA ASP A 128 8.57 -30.39 -19.55
C ASP A 128 9.69 -30.81 -20.55
N GLN A 129 10.93 -30.36 -20.37
CA GLN A 129 12.07 -30.56 -21.28
C GLN A 129 13.12 -31.51 -20.68
#